data_AF-A0A9Q8PDA8-F1
#
_entry.id   AF-A0A9Q8PDA8-F1
#
_cell.length_a   1.000
_cell.length_b   1.000
_cell.length_c   1.000
_cell.angle_alpha   90.00
_cell.angle_beta   90.00
_cell.angle_gamma   90.00
#
_symmetry.space_group_name_H-M   'P 1'
#
loop_
_entity.id
_entity.type
_entity.pdbx_description
1 polymer ?
#
loop_
_entity_poly.entity_id
_entity_poly.type
_entity_poly.pdbx_seq_one_letter_code
_entity_poly.pdbx_strand_id
1 'polypeptide(L)'
;MTSTTGVVIASAGDVLLKVGADGEERKLLVSSEVLRSCSFYFKALTGDKFREVQVARSAQSPQIIVLQEDDAQAMEDLCLLLHGQEPTGFRNAMTKDASADAVVASVNRILSLAVAIDKYDCVGRLRLQCSGLLFEWLEACGQKPEPERWLAQLVTASYLLDNKHVFRITAERITKETLKLPNDKDWPTAVPRKMMPERVTDAIAAKGDRSAVIFATRLRSSLYESCPLECSDCRSQVDCAYEWQSMHTDEPWQLSIKGSMEQMQEIADDMCSSHEGDDRLEMQEALEDLGEIRSDIDRATSGLCLKCVRGGDSLQGKCEKDDH
;
A
#
# COMPACT_ATOMS: atom_id res chain seq x y z
N MET A 1 -40.71 3.33 7.25
CA MET A 1 -39.98 3.60 8.51
C MET A 1 -39.12 2.39 8.81
N THR A 2 -37.91 2.35 8.25
CA THR A 2 -36.94 1.29 8.53
C THR A 2 -36.34 1.55 9.90
N SER A 3 -36.48 0.59 10.80
CA SER A 3 -35.90 0.65 12.14
C SER A 3 -34.39 0.46 12.02
N THR A 4 -33.63 1.55 11.89
CA THR A 4 -32.16 1.50 11.91
C THR A 4 -31.74 1.11 13.31
N THR A 5 -31.37 -0.16 13.47
CA THR A 5 -30.99 -0.76 14.76
C THR A 5 -29.61 -0.19 15.11
N GLY A 6 -29.50 0.52 16.24
CA GLY A 6 -28.22 1.09 16.68
C GLY A 6 -27.23 0.01 17.08
N VAL A 7 -25.94 0.23 16.82
CA VAL A 7 -24.85 -0.64 17.26
C VAL A 7 -24.44 -0.22 18.67
N VAL A 8 -24.55 -1.15 19.61
CA VAL A 8 -24.11 -0.95 21.00
C VAL A 8 -22.67 -1.39 21.12
N ILE A 9 -21.74 -0.43 21.08
CA ILE A 9 -20.31 -0.68 21.29
C ILE A 9 -19.99 -0.67 22.78
N ALA A 10 -20.60 0.26 23.54
CA ALA A 10 -20.50 0.30 25.00
C ALA A 10 -21.89 0.24 25.62
N SER A 11 -22.16 -0.80 26.41
CA SER A 11 -23.45 -0.98 27.11
C SER A 11 -23.75 0.13 28.12
N ALA A 12 -22.71 0.71 28.72
CA ALA A 12 -22.78 1.90 29.59
C ALA A 12 -22.41 3.19 28.85
N GLY A 13 -22.48 3.20 27.51
CA GLY A 13 -22.16 4.37 26.70
C GLY A 13 -23.07 5.55 26.99
N ASP A 14 -22.50 6.75 27.02
CA ASP A 14 -23.15 8.02 27.33
C ASP A 14 -23.18 8.98 26.13
N VAL A 15 -22.67 8.53 24.98
CA VAL A 15 -22.68 9.25 23.70
C VAL A 15 -23.22 8.34 22.60
N LEU A 16 -24.14 8.88 21.79
CA LEU A 16 -24.69 8.27 20.60
C LEU A 16 -24.19 9.03 19.37
N LEU A 17 -23.21 8.47 18.66
CA LEU A 17 -22.74 9.03 17.40
C LEU A 17 -23.73 8.67 16.29
N LYS A 18 -24.21 9.67 15.55
CA LYS A 18 -24.95 9.50 14.29
C LYS A 18 -24.01 9.81 13.13
N VAL A 19 -23.57 8.78 12.43
CA VAL A 19 -22.47 8.86 11.46
C VAL A 19 -22.96 8.54 10.06
N GLY A 20 -22.52 9.31 9.07
CA GLY A 20 -22.86 9.13 7.67
C GLY A 20 -24.02 10.02 7.21
N ALA A 21 -24.19 10.08 5.89
CA ALA A 21 -25.23 10.87 5.24
C ALA A 21 -26.63 10.30 5.48
N ASP A 22 -27.65 11.13 5.27
CA ASP A 22 -29.05 10.75 5.42
C ASP A 22 -29.37 9.53 4.53
N GLY A 23 -29.87 8.45 5.14
CA GLY A 23 -30.18 7.19 4.46
C GLY A 23 -29.15 6.08 4.64
N GLU A 24 -27.89 6.42 4.96
CA GLU A 24 -26.82 5.48 5.31
C GLU A 24 -26.31 5.67 6.75
N GLU A 25 -27.09 6.39 7.58
CA GLU A 25 -26.72 6.71 8.95
C GLU A 25 -26.53 5.46 9.83
N ARG A 26 -25.42 5.40 10.57
CA ARG A 26 -25.23 4.46 11.68
C ARG A 26 -25.32 5.17 13.01
N LYS A 27 -25.93 4.50 13.99
CA LYS A 27 -26.08 4.97 15.37
C LYS A 27 -25.18 4.13 16.27
N LEU A 28 -24.12 4.73 16.79
CA LEU A 28 -23.09 4.04 17.58
C LEU A 28 -23.16 4.51 19.03
N LEU A 29 -23.53 3.63 19.95
CA LEU A 29 -23.52 3.93 21.39
C LEU A 29 -22.13 3.62 21.97
N VAL A 30 -21.43 4.64 22.43
CA VAL A 30 -20.01 4.61 22.82
C VAL A 30 -19.79 5.32 24.16
N SER A 31 -18.62 5.09 24.79
CA SER A 31 -18.23 5.80 26.02
C SER A 31 -17.45 7.06 25.68
N SER A 32 -17.94 8.21 26.13
CA SER A 32 -17.23 9.48 26.02
C SER A 32 -15.89 9.43 26.73
N GLU A 33 -15.79 8.76 27.88
CA GLU A 33 -14.54 8.62 28.64
C GLU A 33 -13.45 7.95 27.81
N VAL A 34 -13.78 6.83 27.15
CA VAL A 34 -12.85 6.12 26.25
C VAL A 34 -12.41 7.04 25.12
N LEU A 35 -13.37 7.65 24.40
CA LEU A 35 -13.06 8.55 23.28
C LEU A 35 -12.16 9.73 23.70
N ARG A 36 -12.45 10.37 24.84
CA ARG A 36 -11.69 11.50 25.39
C ARG A 36 -10.28 11.11 25.83
N SER A 37 -10.11 9.89 26.33
CA SER A 37 -8.80 9.37 26.74
C SER A 37 -7.90 9.08 25.54
N CYS A 38 -8.51 8.78 24.40
CA CYS A 38 -7.81 8.34 23.19
C CYS A 38 -7.49 9.46 22.21
N SER A 39 -8.28 10.54 22.16
CA SER A 39 -8.14 11.60 21.17
C SER A 39 -8.38 12.99 21.74
N PHE A 40 -7.49 13.94 21.42
CA PHE A 40 -7.72 15.35 21.71
C PHE A 40 -8.92 15.91 20.94
N TYR A 41 -9.17 15.41 19.72
CA TYR A 41 -10.31 15.80 18.93
C TYR A 41 -11.62 15.40 19.63
N PHE A 42 -11.75 14.13 20.04
CA PHE A 42 -12.94 13.70 20.79
C PHE A 42 -13.06 14.40 22.14
N LYS A 43 -11.93 14.72 22.79
CA LYS A 43 -11.93 15.53 24.01
C LYS A 43 -12.49 16.93 23.80
N ALA A 44 -12.20 17.57 22.68
CA ALA A 44 -12.79 18.85 22.31
C ALA A 44 -14.27 18.68 21.95
N LEU A 45 -14.60 17.72 21.09
CA LEU A 45 -15.95 17.46 20.59
C LEU A 45 -16.94 17.16 21.71
N THR A 46 -16.50 16.44 22.75
CA THR A 46 -17.31 16.09 23.92
C THR A 46 -17.07 17.02 25.12
N GLY A 47 -16.34 18.11 24.94
CA GLY A 47 -16.04 19.06 26.02
C GLY A 47 -17.12 20.12 26.22
N ASP A 48 -17.21 20.66 27.43
CA ASP A 48 -18.27 21.59 27.90
C ASP A 48 -18.34 22.94 27.16
N LYS A 49 -17.46 23.17 26.17
CA LYS A 49 -17.42 24.38 25.37
C LYS A 49 -18.50 24.42 24.30
N PHE A 50 -19.07 23.28 23.92
CA PHE A 50 -20.15 23.21 22.94
C PHE A 50 -21.51 23.25 23.65
N ARG A 51 -22.44 24.05 23.14
CA ARG A 51 -23.80 24.19 23.69
C ARG A 51 -24.54 22.86 23.79
N GLU A 52 -24.18 21.91 22.92
CA GLU A 52 -24.69 20.54 22.89
C GLU A 52 -24.34 19.72 24.15
N VAL A 53 -23.37 20.15 24.96
CA VAL A 53 -22.77 19.41 26.09
C VAL A 53 -23.32 19.82 27.46
N GLN A 54 -24.17 20.86 27.55
CA GLN A 54 -24.66 21.34 28.85
C GLN A 54 -25.73 20.45 29.51
N VAL A 55 -26.21 19.42 28.83
CA VAL A 55 -27.15 18.44 29.38
C VAL A 55 -26.39 17.29 30.02
N ALA A 56 -26.79 16.88 31.23
CA ALA A 56 -26.21 15.74 31.91
C ALA A 56 -26.29 14.49 31.03
N ARG A 57 -25.13 13.89 30.73
CA ARG A 57 -25.03 12.69 29.91
C ARG A 57 -25.20 11.45 30.78
N SER A 58 -25.96 10.47 30.30
CA SER A 58 -26.05 9.16 30.95
C SER A 58 -26.34 8.07 29.94
N ALA A 59 -26.19 6.82 30.34
CA ALA A 59 -26.61 5.68 29.52
C ALA A 59 -28.12 5.69 29.20
N GLN A 60 -28.94 6.32 30.04
CA GLN A 60 -30.38 6.46 29.83
C GLN A 60 -30.74 7.63 28.91
N SER A 61 -29.86 8.63 28.81
CA SER A 61 -30.03 9.79 27.94
C SER A 61 -28.67 10.14 27.31
N PRO A 62 -28.20 9.33 26.35
CA PRO A 62 -26.89 9.55 25.73
C PRO A 62 -26.93 10.82 24.89
N GLN A 63 -25.83 11.58 24.93
CA GLN A 63 -25.70 12.77 24.12
C GLN A 63 -25.59 12.38 22.64
N ILE A 64 -26.38 13.01 21.77
CA ILE A 64 -26.31 12.78 20.33
C ILE A 64 -25.28 13.71 19.72
N ILE A 65 -24.33 13.14 18.96
CA ILE A 65 -23.35 13.88 18.17
C ILE A 65 -23.52 13.45 16.71
N VAL A 66 -23.64 14.41 15.80
CA VAL A 66 -23.89 14.17 14.37
C VAL A 66 -22.58 14.35 13.58
N LEU A 67 -22.22 13.34 12.80
CA LEU A 67 -21.00 13.23 11.99
C LEU A 67 -21.37 12.84 10.55
N GLN A 68 -22.06 13.74 9.85
CA GLN A 68 -22.64 13.46 8.52
C GLN A 68 -21.60 13.23 7.40
N GLU A 69 -20.42 13.82 7.54
CA GLU A 69 -19.35 13.75 6.54
C GLU A 69 -18.41 12.55 6.74
N ASP A 70 -18.59 11.80 7.82
CA ASP A 70 -17.73 10.68 8.19
C ASP A 70 -18.25 9.37 7.61
N ASP A 71 -17.33 8.51 7.20
CA ASP A 71 -17.65 7.15 6.75
C ASP A 71 -18.17 6.32 7.94
N ALA A 72 -19.41 5.84 7.81
CA ALA A 72 -20.09 5.18 8.91
C ALA A 72 -19.43 3.86 9.32
N GLN A 73 -18.86 3.11 8.37
CA GLN A 73 -18.19 1.84 8.65
C GLN A 73 -16.83 2.06 9.31
N ALA A 74 -16.03 2.99 8.80
CA ALA A 74 -14.73 3.34 9.37
C ALA A 74 -14.85 3.92 10.78
N MET A 75 -15.89 4.72 11.05
CA MET A 75 -16.15 5.23 12.39
C MET A 75 -16.58 4.13 13.36
N GLU A 76 -17.39 3.17 12.92
CA GLU A 76 -17.73 1.99 13.71
C GLU A 76 -16.47 1.18 14.04
N ASP A 77 -15.64 0.89 13.03
CA ASP A 77 -14.39 0.15 13.20
C ASP A 77 -13.42 0.86 14.15
N LEU A 78 -13.28 2.18 14.01
CA LEU A 78 -12.51 3.03 14.92
C LEU A 78 -13.04 2.90 16.36
N CYS A 79 -14.34 3.06 16.56
CA CYS A 79 -14.95 3.00 17.88
C CYS A 79 -14.79 1.61 18.51
N LEU A 80 -15.00 0.53 17.75
CA LEU A 80 -14.76 -0.84 18.22
C LEU A 80 -13.31 -1.01 18.71
N LEU A 81 -12.33 -0.58 17.91
CA LEU A 81 -10.91 -0.69 18.27
C LEU A 81 -10.55 0.13 19.51
N LEU A 82 -11.05 1.37 19.62
CA LEU A 82 -10.85 2.21 20.82
C LEU A 82 -11.43 1.57 22.08
N HIS A 83 -12.52 0.81 21.93
CA HIS A 83 -13.17 0.06 22.98
C HIS A 83 -12.59 -1.35 23.21
N GLY A 84 -11.48 -1.70 22.56
CA GLY A 84 -10.82 -3.00 22.70
C GLY A 84 -11.60 -4.17 22.09
N GLN A 85 -12.49 -3.88 21.13
CA GLN A 85 -13.29 -4.87 20.41
C GLN A 85 -12.76 -5.05 18.99
N GLU A 86 -12.94 -6.25 18.45
CA GLU A 86 -12.56 -6.56 17.08
C GLU A 86 -13.65 -6.12 16.10
N PRO A 87 -13.31 -5.34 15.05
CA PRO A 87 -14.23 -5.02 13.97
C PRO A 87 -14.78 -6.27 13.28
N THR A 88 -16.11 -6.37 13.19
CA THR A 88 -16.76 -7.55 12.58
C THR A 88 -16.33 -7.72 11.12
N GLY A 89 -15.94 -8.94 10.75
CA GLY A 89 -15.62 -9.32 9.38
C GLY A 89 -14.27 -8.83 8.84
N PHE A 90 -13.44 -8.15 9.63
CA PHE A 90 -12.08 -7.73 9.20
C PHE A 90 -11.23 -8.91 8.73
N ARG A 91 -11.30 -10.04 9.44
CA ARG A 91 -10.49 -11.24 9.16
C ARG A 91 -11.04 -12.14 8.06
N ASN A 92 -12.35 -12.17 7.87
CA ASN A 92 -12.98 -13.09 6.92
C ASN A 92 -12.49 -12.87 5.49
N ALA A 93 -12.16 -11.63 5.16
CA ALA A 93 -11.70 -11.25 3.83
C ALA A 93 -10.18 -11.36 3.63
N MET A 94 -9.45 -11.86 4.64
CA MET A 94 -8.01 -12.17 4.58
C MET A 94 -7.72 -13.66 4.34
N THR A 95 -8.73 -14.44 3.99
CA THR A 95 -8.57 -15.88 3.75
C THR A 95 -7.92 -16.15 2.40
N LYS A 96 -7.18 -17.26 2.29
CA LYS A 96 -6.54 -17.68 1.01
C LYS A 96 -7.55 -17.84 -0.12
N ASP A 97 -8.82 -18.12 0.20
CA ASP A 97 -9.89 -18.32 -0.78
C ASP A 97 -10.66 -17.02 -1.12
N ALA A 98 -10.27 -15.87 -0.55
CA ALA A 98 -10.90 -14.59 -0.87
C ALA A 98 -10.72 -14.22 -2.36
N SER A 99 -11.80 -13.76 -3.00
CA SER A 99 -11.76 -13.23 -4.37
C SER A 99 -10.96 -11.93 -4.44
N ALA A 100 -10.47 -11.57 -5.63
CA ALA A 100 -9.75 -10.31 -5.84
C ALA A 100 -10.60 -9.09 -5.41
N ASP A 101 -11.89 -9.08 -5.72
CA ASP A 101 -12.81 -8.00 -5.31
C ASP A 101 -12.97 -7.92 -3.79
N ALA A 102 -13.00 -9.06 -3.09
CA ALA A 102 -13.06 -9.09 -1.63
C ALA A 102 -11.78 -8.53 -0.99
N VAL A 103 -10.61 -8.80 -1.60
CA VAL A 103 -9.33 -8.22 -1.17
C VAL A 103 -9.35 -6.71 -1.35
N VAL A 104 -9.74 -6.21 -2.53
CA VAL A 104 -9.83 -4.76 -2.80
C VAL A 104 -10.81 -4.08 -1.85
N ALA A 105 -11.99 -4.64 -1.63
CA ALA A 105 -12.98 -4.11 -0.69
C ALA A 105 -12.42 -4.03 0.74
N SER A 106 -11.66 -5.05 1.15
CA SER A 106 -11.02 -5.08 2.47
C SER A 106 -9.97 -4.01 2.59
N VAL A 107 -9.10 -3.88 1.60
CA VAL A 107 -8.03 -2.90 1.63
C VAL A 107 -8.59 -1.47 1.61
N ASN A 108 -9.68 -1.23 0.88
CA ASN A 108 -10.40 0.04 0.95
C ASN A 108 -10.96 0.31 2.36
N ARG A 109 -11.50 -0.71 3.04
CA ARG A 109 -11.94 -0.59 4.45
C ARG A 109 -10.80 -0.21 5.39
N ILE A 110 -9.59 -0.77 5.20
CA ILE A 110 -8.39 -0.37 5.95
C ILE A 110 -8.06 1.09 5.70
N LEU A 111 -8.07 1.51 4.43
CA LEU A 111 -7.74 2.88 4.06
C LEU A 111 -8.74 3.86 4.69
N SER A 112 -10.04 3.58 4.62
CA SER A 112 -11.07 4.39 5.28
C SER A 112 -10.88 4.45 6.79
N LEU A 113 -10.54 3.32 7.43
CA LEU A 113 -10.18 3.28 8.85
C LEU A 113 -8.92 4.11 9.14
N ALA A 114 -7.87 4.02 8.32
CA ALA A 114 -6.65 4.79 8.48
C ALA A 114 -6.91 6.29 8.36
N VAL A 115 -7.77 6.71 7.43
CA VAL A 115 -8.22 8.11 7.29
C VAL A 115 -8.97 8.56 8.55
N ALA A 116 -9.87 7.74 9.09
CA ALA A 116 -10.56 8.07 10.35
C ALA A 116 -9.58 8.16 11.53
N ILE A 117 -8.64 7.22 11.65
CA ILE A 117 -7.63 7.23 12.73
C ILE A 117 -6.75 8.47 12.66
N ASP A 118 -6.32 8.88 11.48
CA ASP A 118 -5.53 10.10 11.26
C ASP A 118 -6.38 11.36 11.55
N LYS A 119 -7.58 11.47 10.96
CA LYS A 119 -8.51 12.61 11.16
C LYS A 119 -8.79 12.88 12.63
N TYR A 120 -8.96 11.82 13.42
CA TYR A 120 -9.28 11.93 14.85
C TYR A 120 -8.05 11.82 15.76
N ASP A 121 -6.82 11.87 15.23
CA ASP A 121 -5.57 11.82 16.00
C ASP A 121 -5.49 10.61 16.96
N CYS A 122 -5.85 9.43 16.45
CA CYS A 122 -5.88 8.17 17.19
C CYS A 122 -4.67 7.26 16.90
N VAL A 123 -3.77 7.66 16.00
CA VAL A 123 -2.62 6.85 15.54
C VAL A 123 -1.78 6.32 16.71
N GLY A 124 -1.42 7.20 17.64
CA GLY A 124 -0.58 6.82 18.79
C GLY A 124 -1.24 5.81 19.72
N ARG A 125 -2.58 5.83 19.83
CA ARG A 125 -3.34 4.91 20.69
C ARG A 125 -3.57 3.55 20.07
N LEU A 126 -3.76 3.51 18.76
CA LEU A 126 -4.07 2.29 18.02
C LEU A 126 -2.85 1.67 17.32
N ARG A 127 -1.64 2.18 17.57
CA ARG A 127 -0.41 1.76 16.88
C ARG A 127 -0.24 0.24 16.83
N LEU A 128 -0.46 -0.46 17.95
CA LEU A 128 -0.26 -1.92 18.02
C LEU A 128 -1.33 -2.67 17.23
N GLN A 129 -2.60 -2.30 17.41
CA GLN A 129 -3.74 -2.88 16.70
C GLN A 129 -3.60 -2.67 15.20
N CYS A 130 -3.34 -1.44 14.78
CA CYS A 130 -3.10 -1.09 13.38
C CYS A 130 -1.90 -1.81 12.79
N SER A 131 -0.83 -2.01 13.56
CA SER A 131 0.33 -2.77 13.08
C SER A 131 -0.02 -4.22 12.81
N GLY A 132 -0.65 -4.90 13.77
CA GLY A 132 -1.05 -6.30 13.60
C GLY A 132 -1.99 -6.48 12.41
N LEU A 133 -2.99 -5.61 12.31
CA LEU A 133 -3.92 -5.56 11.19
C LEU A 133 -3.19 -5.37 9.84
N LEU A 134 -2.33 -4.37 9.70
CA LEU A 134 -1.55 -4.12 8.48
C LEU A 134 -0.65 -5.30 8.09
N PHE A 135 -0.03 -5.99 9.05
CA PHE A 135 0.78 -7.17 8.77
C PHE A 135 -0.05 -8.35 8.28
N GLU A 136 -1.20 -8.62 8.91
CA GLU A 136 -2.11 -9.68 8.46
C GLU A 136 -2.54 -9.46 7.01
N TRP A 137 -2.86 -8.22 6.60
CA TRP A 137 -3.17 -7.96 5.19
C TRP A 137 -1.97 -8.03 4.27
N LEU A 138 -0.81 -7.56 4.70
CA LEU A 138 0.39 -7.64 3.87
C LEU A 138 0.71 -9.10 3.51
N GLU A 139 0.54 -10.00 4.47
CA GLU A 139 0.69 -11.44 4.27
C GLU A 139 -0.43 -12.01 3.37
N ALA A 140 -1.70 -11.67 3.65
CA ALA A 140 -2.84 -12.17 2.88
C ALA A 140 -2.85 -11.69 1.43
N CYS A 141 -2.48 -10.43 1.17
CA CYS A 141 -2.43 -9.84 -0.16
C CYS A 141 -1.14 -10.21 -0.91
N GLY A 142 -0.06 -10.58 -0.20
CA GLY A 142 1.20 -11.00 -0.82
C GLY A 142 1.10 -12.20 -1.76
N GLN A 143 0.01 -12.97 -1.68
CA GLN A 143 -0.22 -14.15 -2.50
C GLN A 143 -1.25 -13.92 -3.62
N LYS A 144 -1.73 -12.69 -3.81
CA LYS A 144 -2.86 -12.38 -4.69
C LYS A 144 -2.39 -11.70 -5.99
N PRO A 145 -3.03 -11.99 -7.14
CA PRO A 145 -2.74 -11.33 -8.41
C PRO A 145 -3.19 -9.85 -8.38
N GLU A 146 -2.75 -9.08 -9.37
CA GLU A 146 -3.11 -7.66 -9.56
C GLU A 146 -2.76 -6.75 -8.37
N PRO A 147 -1.48 -6.74 -7.93
CA PRO A 147 -1.02 -5.94 -6.79
C PRO A 147 -1.29 -4.44 -6.94
N GLU A 148 -1.38 -3.94 -8.17
CA GLU A 148 -1.67 -2.55 -8.50
C GLU A 148 -3.03 -2.06 -7.99
N ARG A 149 -4.01 -2.95 -7.78
CA ARG A 149 -5.35 -2.56 -7.33
C ARG A 149 -5.45 -2.24 -5.85
N TRP A 150 -4.49 -2.69 -5.04
CA TRP A 150 -4.56 -2.63 -3.58
C TRP A 150 -3.27 -2.13 -2.90
N LEU A 151 -2.10 -2.22 -3.55
CA LEU A 151 -0.84 -1.76 -2.96
C LEU A 151 -0.87 -0.26 -2.65
N ALA A 152 -1.45 0.56 -3.53
CA ALA A 152 -1.51 2.01 -3.33
C ALA A 152 -2.27 2.38 -2.05
N GLN A 153 -3.38 1.70 -1.77
CA GLN A 153 -4.16 1.87 -0.56
C GLN A 153 -3.40 1.42 0.68
N LEU A 154 -2.65 0.30 0.62
CA LEU A 154 -1.83 -0.15 1.76
C LEU A 154 -0.64 0.79 2.03
N VAL A 155 0.03 1.30 0.99
CA VAL A 155 1.07 2.34 1.12
C VAL A 155 0.48 3.59 1.79
N THR A 156 -0.71 4.01 1.34
CA THR A 156 -1.38 5.19 1.90
C THR A 156 -1.82 4.97 3.35
N ALA A 157 -2.44 3.82 3.65
CA ALA A 157 -2.87 3.48 4.99
C ALA A 157 -1.67 3.39 5.96
N SER A 158 -0.57 2.76 5.55
CA SER A 158 0.65 2.68 6.37
C SER A 158 1.32 4.04 6.57
N TYR A 159 1.24 4.94 5.58
CA TYR A 159 1.66 6.34 5.71
C TYR A 159 0.84 7.11 6.75
N LEU A 160 -0.50 7.01 6.68
CA LEU A 160 -1.43 7.67 7.61
C LEU A 160 -1.27 7.13 9.04
N LEU A 161 -1.08 5.81 9.18
CA LEU A 161 -0.95 5.13 10.47
C LEU A 161 0.46 5.20 11.09
N ASP A 162 1.37 5.98 10.51
CA ASP A 162 2.76 6.10 10.94
C ASP A 162 3.49 4.74 11.08
N ASN A 163 3.12 3.75 10.27
CA ASN A 163 3.71 2.42 10.31
C ASN A 163 4.90 2.33 9.36
N LYS A 164 6.08 2.68 9.87
CA LYS A 164 7.33 2.71 9.09
C LYS A 164 7.65 1.40 8.37
N HIS A 165 7.39 0.26 9.00
CA HIS A 165 7.82 -1.04 8.49
C HIS A 165 6.94 -1.49 7.32
N VAL A 166 5.62 -1.44 7.51
CA VAL A 166 4.66 -1.77 6.45
C VAL A 166 4.76 -0.75 5.31
N PHE A 167 4.96 0.53 5.62
CA PHE A 167 5.18 1.57 4.60
C PHE A 167 6.39 1.25 3.73
N ARG A 168 7.53 0.87 4.35
CA ARG A 168 8.73 0.50 3.60
C ARG A 168 8.47 -0.69 2.68
N ILE A 169 7.87 -1.78 3.19
CA ILE A 169 7.63 -2.99 2.39
C ILE A 169 6.64 -2.72 1.26
N THR A 170 5.52 -2.05 1.55
CA THR A 170 4.49 -1.76 0.55
C THR A 170 5.02 -0.79 -0.52
N ALA A 171 5.85 0.19 -0.13
CA ALA A 171 6.52 1.10 -1.06
C ALA A 171 7.56 0.40 -1.93
N GLU A 172 8.30 -0.57 -1.39
CA GLU A 172 9.21 -1.42 -2.19
C GLU A 172 8.42 -2.23 -3.22
N ARG A 173 7.37 -2.92 -2.73
CA ARG A 173 6.54 -3.79 -3.56
C ARG A 173 5.87 -3.01 -4.68
N ILE A 174 5.27 -1.86 -4.40
CA ILE A 174 4.62 -1.07 -5.45
C ILE A 174 5.65 -0.62 -6.50
N THR A 175 6.85 -0.18 -6.10
CA THR A 175 7.90 0.16 -7.06
C THR A 175 8.34 -1.04 -7.92
N LYS A 176 8.45 -2.24 -7.33
CA LYS A 176 8.87 -3.46 -8.05
C LYS A 176 7.76 -4.05 -8.92
N GLU A 177 6.52 -4.01 -8.45
CA GLU A 177 5.38 -4.74 -8.98
C GLU A 177 4.55 -3.91 -9.98
N THR A 178 4.60 -2.58 -9.93
CA THR A 178 3.74 -1.71 -10.76
C THR A 178 4.54 -0.85 -11.74
N LEU A 179 5.19 -1.48 -12.72
CA LEU A 179 6.02 -0.82 -13.73
C LEU A 179 5.28 -0.07 -14.82
N LYS A 180 4.13 0.52 -14.52
CA LYS A 180 3.48 1.39 -15.51
C LYS A 180 4.34 2.64 -15.70
N LEU A 181 4.98 2.69 -16.86
CA LEU A 181 5.80 3.79 -17.35
C LEU A 181 5.01 5.13 -17.31
N PRO A 182 5.71 6.28 -17.26
CA PRO A 182 5.22 7.58 -16.76
C PRO A 182 4.02 8.24 -17.46
N ASN A 183 3.37 7.60 -18.43
CA ASN A 183 2.28 8.20 -19.19
C ASN A 183 0.89 7.97 -18.58
N ASP A 184 0.75 7.11 -17.58
CA ASP A 184 -0.52 6.94 -16.87
C ASP A 184 -0.69 8.04 -15.81
N LYS A 185 -1.20 9.20 -16.23
CA LYS A 185 -1.47 10.38 -15.36
C LYS A 185 -2.41 10.07 -14.19
N ASP A 186 -3.09 8.94 -14.25
CA ASP A 186 -4.07 8.52 -13.29
C ASP A 186 -3.51 7.51 -12.28
N TRP A 187 -2.21 7.18 -12.29
CA TRP A 187 -1.60 6.31 -11.28
C TRP A 187 -1.29 7.04 -9.95
N PRO A 188 -1.66 6.47 -8.78
CA PRO A 188 -2.55 5.32 -8.58
C PRO A 188 -4.03 5.72 -8.67
N THR A 189 -4.79 5.08 -9.57
CA THR A 189 -6.17 5.43 -9.94
C THR A 189 -7.15 5.26 -8.79
N ALA A 190 -6.78 4.42 -7.83
CA ALA A 190 -7.63 4.00 -6.72
C ALA A 190 -7.49 4.86 -5.45
N VAL A 191 -6.47 5.73 -5.35
CA VAL A 191 -6.26 6.56 -4.16
C VAL A 191 -6.44 8.04 -4.51
N PRO A 192 -7.42 8.74 -3.90
CA PRO A 192 -7.53 10.18 -4.08
C PRO A 192 -6.21 10.88 -3.72
N ARG A 193 -5.70 11.75 -4.61
CA ARG A 193 -4.44 12.51 -4.40
C ARG A 193 -4.38 13.27 -3.06
N LYS A 194 -5.54 13.61 -2.49
CA LYS A 194 -5.65 14.24 -1.16
C LYS A 194 -5.24 13.33 0.01
N MET A 195 -5.28 12.00 -0.17
CA MET A 195 -4.99 11.02 0.88
C MET A 195 -3.52 10.58 0.90
N MET A 196 -2.88 10.52 -0.27
CA MET A 196 -1.46 10.21 -0.41
C MET A 196 -0.71 11.48 -0.85
N PRO A 197 0.17 12.06 -0.01
CA PRO A 197 0.91 13.27 -0.39
C PRO A 197 1.72 13.09 -1.67
N GLU A 198 1.77 14.13 -2.52
CA GLU A 198 2.51 14.10 -3.81
C GLU A 198 3.97 13.65 -3.65
N ARG A 199 4.64 14.07 -2.58
CA ARG A 199 5.99 13.60 -2.26
C ARG A 199 6.14 12.07 -2.13
N VAL A 200 5.08 11.34 -1.74
CA VAL A 200 5.09 9.88 -1.69
C VAL A 200 4.99 9.32 -3.11
N THR A 201 4.05 9.82 -3.92
CA THR A 201 3.93 9.42 -5.34
C THR A 201 5.21 9.72 -6.11
N ASP A 202 5.77 10.91 -5.93
CA ASP A 202 6.98 11.37 -6.62
C ASP A 202 8.20 10.51 -6.23
N ALA A 203 8.29 10.12 -4.96
CA ALA A 203 9.34 9.24 -4.47
C ALA A 203 9.25 7.83 -5.07
N ILE A 204 8.03 7.26 -5.14
CA ILE A 204 7.76 5.96 -5.76
C ILE A 204 8.11 6.03 -7.25
N ALA A 205 7.64 7.07 -7.94
CA ALA A 205 7.87 7.29 -9.37
C ALA A 205 9.37 7.43 -9.67
N ALA A 206 10.10 8.27 -8.93
CA ALA A 206 11.52 8.47 -9.12
C ALA A 206 12.35 7.21 -8.88
N LYS A 207 11.95 6.35 -7.93
CA LYS A 207 12.59 5.03 -7.74
C LYS A 207 12.24 4.07 -8.88
N GLY A 208 11.00 4.10 -9.37
CA GLY A 208 10.58 3.37 -10.56
C GLY A 208 11.42 3.75 -11.78
N ASP A 209 11.51 5.05 -12.08
CA ASP A 209 12.30 5.60 -13.19
C ASP A 209 13.77 5.20 -13.10
N ARG A 210 14.37 5.32 -11.91
CA ARG A 210 15.76 4.92 -11.69
C ARG A 210 15.98 3.44 -11.99
N SER A 211 15.05 2.60 -11.58
CA SER A 211 15.13 1.14 -11.76
C SER A 211 14.91 0.75 -13.22
N ALA A 212 13.99 1.44 -13.91
CA ALA A 212 13.78 1.31 -15.34
C ALA A 212 15.03 1.73 -16.14
N VAL A 213 15.73 2.80 -15.73
CA VAL A 213 17.00 3.21 -16.35
C VAL A 213 18.09 2.16 -16.15
N ILE A 214 18.26 1.63 -14.93
CA ILE A 214 19.24 0.56 -14.65
C ILE A 214 18.94 -0.66 -15.52
N PHE A 215 17.68 -1.09 -15.54
CA PHE A 215 17.22 -2.20 -16.37
C PHE A 215 17.53 -1.94 -17.84
N ALA A 216 17.05 -0.82 -18.42
CA ALA A 216 17.20 -0.53 -19.85
C ALA A 216 18.67 -0.36 -20.30
N THR A 217 19.54 0.16 -19.44
CA THR A 217 20.94 0.44 -19.81
C THR A 217 21.85 -0.75 -19.57
N ARG A 218 21.82 -1.37 -18.37
CA ARG A 218 22.76 -2.43 -18.02
C ARG A 218 22.39 -3.78 -18.63
N LEU A 219 21.09 -4.11 -18.66
CA LEU A 219 20.63 -5.37 -19.26
C LEU A 219 21.00 -5.40 -20.73
N ARG A 220 20.74 -4.29 -21.42
CA ARG A 220 21.04 -4.13 -22.84
C ARG A 220 22.52 -4.43 -23.10
N SER A 221 23.43 -3.74 -22.40
CA SER A 221 24.87 -3.97 -22.54
C SER A 221 25.26 -5.42 -22.28
N SER A 222 24.76 -6.01 -21.18
CA SER A 222 25.13 -7.39 -20.79
C SER A 222 24.68 -8.41 -21.86
N LEU A 223 23.46 -8.27 -22.39
CA LEU A 223 22.95 -9.18 -23.43
C LEU A 223 23.68 -9.03 -24.77
N TYR A 224 24.15 -7.82 -25.13
CA TYR A 224 24.93 -7.65 -26.37
C TYR A 224 26.37 -8.13 -26.25
N GLU A 225 26.99 -7.94 -25.09
CA GLU A 225 28.39 -8.30 -24.87
C GLU A 225 28.57 -9.81 -24.71
N SER A 226 27.59 -10.49 -24.11
CA SER A 226 27.65 -11.94 -23.86
C SER A 226 27.01 -12.81 -24.94
N CYS A 227 26.49 -12.24 -26.03
CA CYS A 227 25.98 -13.04 -27.15
C CYS A 227 27.15 -13.37 -28.11
N PRO A 228 27.68 -14.60 -28.11
CA PRO A 228 28.89 -14.95 -28.87
C PRO A 228 28.64 -14.98 -30.39
N LEU A 229 27.37 -15.01 -30.77
CA LEU A 229 26.95 -15.09 -32.14
C LEU A 229 26.55 -13.70 -32.61
N GLU A 230 27.13 -13.26 -33.72
CA GLU A 230 26.47 -12.35 -34.67
C GLU A 230 25.17 -12.99 -35.26
N CYS A 231 24.48 -13.82 -34.49
CA CYS A 231 23.21 -14.44 -34.81
C CYS A 231 22.19 -13.32 -34.93
N SER A 232 21.74 -13.09 -36.16
CA SER A 232 20.63 -12.20 -36.45
C SER A 232 19.40 -12.50 -35.60
N ASP A 233 19.22 -13.74 -35.13
CA ASP A 233 18.07 -14.13 -34.31
C ASP A 233 18.22 -13.71 -32.85
N CYS A 234 19.40 -13.81 -32.22
CA CYS A 234 19.60 -13.30 -30.86
C CYS A 234 19.58 -11.77 -30.84
N ARG A 235 20.24 -11.14 -31.81
CA ARG A 235 20.25 -9.68 -31.96
C ARG A 235 18.85 -9.16 -32.27
N SER A 236 18.11 -9.81 -33.17
CA SER A 236 16.71 -9.44 -33.44
C SER A 236 15.75 -9.82 -32.32
N GLN A 237 16.04 -10.78 -31.44
CA GLN A 237 15.21 -11.05 -30.26
C GLN A 237 15.44 -10.05 -29.14
N VAL A 238 16.68 -9.59 -28.91
CA VAL A 238 16.99 -8.52 -27.95
C VAL A 238 16.53 -7.16 -28.50
N ASP A 239 16.82 -6.88 -29.78
CA ASP A 239 16.32 -5.70 -30.48
C ASP A 239 14.80 -5.77 -30.69
N CYS A 240 14.17 -6.92 -30.92
CA CYS A 240 12.71 -7.03 -30.89
C CYS A 240 12.20 -6.84 -29.47
N ALA A 241 12.77 -7.46 -28.43
CA ALA A 241 12.29 -7.25 -27.06
C ALA A 241 12.29 -5.76 -26.67
N TYR A 242 13.24 -4.98 -27.22
CA TYR A 242 13.39 -3.54 -27.00
C TYR A 242 12.60 -2.65 -28.00
N GLU A 243 12.60 -2.96 -29.30
CA GLU A 243 11.91 -2.20 -30.37
C GLU A 243 10.43 -2.59 -30.53
N TRP A 244 10.05 -3.86 -30.32
CA TRP A 244 8.66 -4.30 -30.20
C TRP A 244 7.98 -3.61 -29.00
N GLN A 245 8.73 -3.32 -27.93
CA GLN A 245 8.29 -2.52 -26.78
C GLN A 245 8.15 -1.02 -27.12
N SER A 246 9.03 -0.48 -27.97
CA SER A 246 8.95 0.92 -28.42
C SER A 246 7.88 1.16 -29.49
N MET A 247 7.49 0.14 -30.26
CA MET A 247 6.69 0.31 -31.47
C MET A 247 5.40 -0.53 -31.57
N HIS A 248 5.21 -1.61 -30.81
CA HIS A 248 4.17 -2.61 -31.11
C HIS A 248 3.35 -3.17 -29.93
N THR A 249 3.37 -2.55 -28.76
CA THR A 249 2.38 -2.87 -27.72
C THR A 249 1.73 -1.63 -27.16
N ASP A 250 0.42 -1.50 -27.40
CA ASP A 250 -0.48 -0.77 -26.50
C ASP A 250 -0.53 -1.41 -25.08
N GLU A 251 0.19 -2.54 -24.86
CA GLU A 251 0.42 -3.18 -23.56
C GLU A 251 1.93 -3.40 -23.30
N PRO A 252 2.68 -2.36 -22.84
CA PRO A 252 4.08 -2.52 -22.46
C PRO A 252 4.15 -3.48 -21.29
N TRP A 253 5.05 -4.49 -21.34
CA TRP A 253 5.30 -5.48 -20.30
C TRP A 253 4.20 -5.55 -19.22
N GLN A 254 3.18 -6.39 -19.40
CA GLN A 254 2.28 -6.69 -18.28
C GLN A 254 3.06 -7.23 -17.06
N LEU A 255 4.30 -7.69 -17.27
CA LEU A 255 5.20 -8.17 -16.24
C LEU A 255 5.88 -7.00 -15.51
N SER A 256 5.75 -7.02 -14.19
CA SER A 256 6.56 -6.24 -13.25
C SER A 256 8.07 -6.37 -13.50
N ILE A 257 8.90 -5.47 -12.94
CA ILE A 257 10.38 -5.59 -12.99
C ILE A 257 10.76 -7.00 -12.53
N LYS A 258 10.14 -7.46 -11.45
CA LYS A 258 10.34 -8.79 -10.91
C LYS A 258 10.04 -9.89 -11.94
N GLY A 259 8.89 -9.81 -12.61
CA GLY A 259 8.50 -10.78 -13.64
C GLY A 259 9.45 -10.79 -14.83
N SER A 260 9.89 -9.61 -15.30
CA SER A 260 10.89 -9.51 -16.37
C SER A 260 12.22 -10.13 -15.95
N MET A 261 12.67 -9.90 -14.72
CA MET A 261 13.89 -10.50 -14.19
C MET A 261 13.82 -12.03 -14.07
N GLU A 262 12.69 -12.55 -13.59
CA GLU A 262 12.45 -14.00 -13.49
C GLU A 262 12.47 -14.66 -14.88
N GLN A 263 11.78 -14.07 -15.85
CA GLN A 263 11.76 -14.60 -17.22
C GLN A 263 13.15 -14.61 -17.87
N MET A 264 13.96 -13.58 -17.64
CA MET A 264 15.31 -13.52 -18.20
C MET A 264 16.25 -14.53 -17.55
N GLN A 265 16.12 -14.76 -16.25
CA GLN A 265 16.87 -15.80 -15.56
C GLN A 265 16.55 -17.18 -16.16
N GLU A 266 15.25 -17.47 -16.40
CA GLU A 266 14.83 -18.73 -17.04
C GLU A 266 15.42 -18.91 -18.44
N ILE A 267 15.41 -17.85 -19.27
CA ILE A 267 16.02 -17.88 -20.61
C ILE A 267 17.54 -18.13 -20.51
N ALA A 268 18.23 -17.43 -19.63
CA ALA A 268 19.67 -17.57 -19.46
C ALA A 268 20.06 -18.97 -18.94
N ASP A 269 19.28 -19.55 -18.03
CA ASP A 269 19.49 -20.91 -17.50
C ASP A 269 19.29 -21.98 -18.59
N ASP A 270 18.27 -21.82 -19.46
CA ASP A 270 18.01 -22.71 -20.60
C ASP A 270 19.13 -22.65 -21.64
N MET A 271 19.62 -21.44 -21.93
CA MET A 271 20.78 -21.23 -22.81
C MET A 271 22.05 -21.86 -22.22
N CYS A 272 22.36 -21.62 -20.94
CA CYS A 272 23.52 -22.24 -20.27
C CYS A 272 23.52 -23.77 -20.36
N SER A 273 22.33 -24.38 -20.29
CA SER A 273 22.18 -25.84 -20.29
C SER A 273 22.44 -26.46 -21.66
N SER A 274 22.37 -25.66 -22.73
CA SER A 274 22.43 -26.11 -24.13
C SER A 274 23.81 -25.97 -24.78
N HIS A 275 24.76 -25.29 -24.14
CA HIS A 275 26.10 -25.00 -24.69
C HIS A 275 27.24 -25.73 -23.94
N GLU A 276 28.28 -26.14 -24.67
CA GLU A 276 29.50 -26.77 -24.13
C GLU A 276 30.74 -25.93 -24.48
N GLY A 277 31.78 -25.95 -23.64
CA GLY A 277 33.06 -25.29 -23.93
C GLY A 277 33.11 -23.79 -23.58
N ASP A 278 33.78 -22.99 -24.40
CA ASP A 278 34.02 -21.56 -24.14
C ASP A 278 32.72 -20.74 -24.12
N ASP A 279 31.72 -21.10 -24.94
CA ASP A 279 30.38 -20.51 -24.94
C ASP A 279 29.71 -20.55 -23.55
N ARG A 280 30.01 -21.59 -22.76
CA ARG A 280 29.46 -21.75 -21.41
C ARG A 280 30.09 -20.78 -20.41
N LEU A 281 31.36 -20.39 -20.62
CA LEU A 281 32.04 -19.43 -19.75
C LEU A 281 31.47 -18.02 -19.95
N GLU A 282 31.29 -17.60 -21.22
CA GLU A 282 30.71 -16.30 -21.56
C GLU A 282 29.26 -16.18 -21.06
N MET A 283 28.48 -17.26 -21.13
CA MET A 283 27.13 -17.27 -20.57
C MET A 283 27.11 -17.23 -19.03
N GLN A 284 28.13 -17.80 -18.38
CA GLN A 284 28.26 -17.70 -16.92
C GLN A 284 28.60 -16.27 -16.48
N GLU A 285 29.44 -15.56 -17.23
CA GLU A 285 29.70 -14.13 -17.00
C GLU A 285 28.41 -13.30 -17.17
N ALA A 286 27.60 -13.60 -18.19
CA ALA A 286 26.29 -12.95 -18.39
C ALA A 286 25.34 -13.16 -17.19
N LEU A 287 25.32 -14.37 -16.62
CA LEU A 287 24.54 -14.68 -15.43
C LEU A 287 25.01 -13.91 -14.19
N GLU A 288 26.32 -13.75 -14.03
CA GLU A 288 26.90 -12.93 -12.95
C GLU A 288 26.49 -11.46 -13.11
N ASP A 289 26.55 -10.92 -14.33
CA ASP A 289 26.08 -9.57 -14.66
C ASP A 289 24.58 -9.37 -14.40
N LEU A 290 23.75 -10.35 -14.76
CA LEU A 290 22.32 -10.35 -14.42
C LEU A 290 22.09 -10.33 -12.90
N GLY A 291 22.91 -11.05 -12.14
CA GLY A 291 22.93 -11.01 -10.69
C GLY A 291 23.26 -9.63 -10.13
N GLU A 292 24.23 -8.93 -10.73
CA GLU A 292 24.56 -7.54 -10.36
C GLU A 292 23.44 -6.56 -10.69
N ILE A 293 22.85 -6.68 -11.89
CA ILE A 293 21.72 -5.85 -12.32
C ILE A 293 20.56 -6.02 -11.35
N ARG A 294 20.28 -7.26 -10.93
CA ARG A 294 19.29 -7.55 -9.90
C ARG A 294 19.57 -6.82 -8.61
N SER A 295 20.79 -6.91 -8.12
CA SER A 295 21.20 -6.24 -6.88
C SER A 295 21.02 -4.72 -6.96
N ASP A 296 21.37 -4.12 -8.10
CA ASP A 296 21.22 -2.69 -8.32
C ASP A 296 19.77 -2.24 -8.43
N ILE A 297 18.92 -3.03 -9.11
CA ILE A 297 17.47 -2.81 -9.15
C ILE A 297 16.88 -2.95 -7.75
N ASP A 298 17.24 -3.98 -6.99
CA ASP A 298 16.78 -4.17 -5.61
C ASP A 298 17.19 -3.00 -4.72
N ARG A 299 18.40 -2.45 -4.91
CA ARG A 299 18.87 -1.26 -4.20
C ARG A 299 18.12 0.00 -4.64
N ALA A 300 17.85 0.16 -5.94
CA ALA A 300 17.12 1.32 -6.46
C ALA A 300 15.66 1.32 -5.99
N THR A 301 15.03 0.14 -5.98
CA THR A 301 13.65 -0.10 -5.55
C THR A 301 13.50 -0.34 -4.04
N SER A 302 14.58 -0.24 -3.25
CA SER A 302 14.52 -0.39 -1.80
C SER A 302 13.39 0.48 -1.22
N GLY A 303 12.62 -0.05 -0.27
CA GLY A 303 11.43 0.65 0.22
C GLY A 303 11.69 2.08 0.69
N LEU A 304 10.64 2.90 0.72
CA LEU A 304 10.76 4.28 1.15
C LEU A 304 10.84 4.41 2.67
N CYS A 305 11.72 5.28 3.16
CA CYS A 305 11.72 5.65 4.58
C CYS A 305 10.68 6.74 4.85
N LEU A 306 9.74 6.43 5.75
CA LEU A 306 8.64 7.33 6.10
C LEU A 306 9.13 8.69 6.62
N LYS A 307 10.23 8.71 7.41
CA LYS A 307 10.83 9.95 7.92
C LYS A 307 11.44 10.79 6.80
N CYS A 308 12.22 10.16 5.92
CA CYS A 308 12.83 10.80 4.75
C CYS A 308 11.74 11.43 3.84
N VAL A 309 10.68 10.67 3.51
CA VAL A 309 9.56 11.18 2.69
C VAL A 309 8.81 12.32 3.39
N ARG A 310 8.57 12.22 4.70
CA ARG A 310 7.91 13.31 5.46
C ARG A 310 8.78 14.57 5.60
N GLY A 311 10.10 14.41 5.59
CA GLY A 311 11.07 15.51 5.59
C GLY A 311 11.29 16.18 4.23
N GLY A 312 10.84 15.55 3.14
CA GLY A 312 11.13 16.01 1.77
C GLY A 312 12.44 15.48 1.18
N ASP A 313 13.12 14.57 1.89
CA ASP A 313 14.40 13.97 1.49
C ASP A 313 14.18 12.59 0.84
N SER A 314 13.29 12.49 -0.15
CA SER A 314 12.85 11.20 -0.72
C SER A 314 13.91 10.46 -1.56
N LEU A 315 14.97 11.14 -2.00
CA LEU A 315 15.91 10.62 -3.01
C LEU A 315 17.30 10.25 -2.47
N GLN A 316 17.59 10.49 -1.19
CA GLN A 316 18.93 10.26 -0.66
C GLN A 316 19.00 8.94 0.09
N GLY A 317 19.91 8.05 -0.33
CA GLY A 317 20.27 6.78 0.32
C GLY A 317 20.85 6.90 1.74
N LYS A 318 20.61 8.02 2.42
CA LYS A 318 21.01 8.27 3.81
C LYS A 318 20.25 7.41 4.81
N CYS A 319 18.99 7.06 4.51
CA CYS A 319 18.14 6.28 5.41
C CYS A 319 18.45 4.75 5.39
N GLU A 320 19.36 4.24 4.54
CA GLU A 320 19.63 2.78 4.41
C GLU A 320 20.41 2.17 5.58
N LYS A 321 20.96 2.97 6.51
CA LYS A 321 21.91 2.47 7.53
C LYS A 321 21.45 2.50 8.98
N ASP A 322 20.37 3.21 9.32
CA ASP A 322 20.14 3.64 10.71
C ASP A 322 18.93 3.02 11.45
N ASP A 323 18.17 2.09 10.84
CA ASP A 323 16.91 1.56 11.44
C ASP A 323 16.89 0.01 11.60
N HIS A 324 18.03 -0.63 11.87
CA HIS A 324 18.10 -2.04 12.31
C HIS A 324 18.11 -2.18 13.82
#